data_AF-A0A7X6UI75-F1
#
_entry.id   AF-A0A7X6UI75-F1
#
_cell.length_a   1.000
_cell.length_b   1.000
_cell.length_c   1.000
_cell.angle_alpha   90.00
_cell.angle_beta   90.00
_cell.angle_gamma   90.00
#
_symmetry.space_group_name_H-M   'P 1'
#
loop_
_entity.id
_entity.type
_entity.pdbx_description
1 polymer ?
#
loop_
_entity_poly.entity_id
_entity_poly.type
_entity_poly.pdbx_seq_one_letter_code
_entity_poly.pdbx_strand_id
1 'polypeptide(L)' 'MGVPKRRQSHSRTSRRRAEWRKIDKPGLVECPQCHELKMPHRACLGCGYYKGKNVLEVK' A
#
# COMPACT_ATOMS: atom_id res chain seq x y z
N MET A 1 -24.39 -6.01 -28.16
CA MET A 1 -23.90 -4.91 -27.28
C MET A 1 -24.77 -4.84 -26.04
N GLY A 2 -24.20 -4.99 -24.84
CA GLY A 2 -24.95 -4.96 -23.58
C GLY A 2 -25.06 -3.54 -23.03
N VAL A 3 -26.21 -2.90 -23.19
CA VAL A 3 -26.49 -1.57 -22.62
C VAL A 3 -27.26 -1.67 -21.29
N PRO A 4 -26.97 -0.82 -20.29
CA PRO A 4 -27.74 -0.77 -19.07
C PRO A 4 -29.21 -0.41 -19.36
N LYS A 5 -30.15 -1.25 -18.93
CA LYS A 5 -31.59 -0.99 -19.13
C LYS A 5 -32.08 0.24 -18.35
N ARG A 6 -31.48 0.54 -17.20
CA ARG A 6 -31.85 1.66 -16.31
C ARG A 6 -30.62 2.17 -15.53
N ARG A 7 -30.71 3.43 -15.07
CA ARG A 7 -29.73 4.02 -14.14
C ARG A 7 -29.72 3.25 -12.82
N GLN A 8 -28.52 2.95 -12.30
CA GLN A 8 -28.39 2.36 -10.97
C GLN A 8 -28.76 3.40 -9.89
N SER A 9 -29.47 2.96 -8.85
CA SER A 9 -29.82 3.84 -7.73
C SER A 9 -28.58 4.34 -6.97
N HIS A 10 -28.75 5.44 -6.23
CA HIS A 10 -27.69 5.97 -5.36
C HIS A 10 -27.24 4.92 -4.32
N SER A 11 -28.19 4.19 -3.74
CA SER A 11 -27.90 3.12 -2.77
C SER A 11 -27.05 1.99 -3.37
N ARG A 12 -27.40 1.48 -4.56
CA ARG A 12 -26.64 0.42 -5.24
C ARG A 12 -25.23 0.88 -5.62
N THR A 13 -25.10 2.12 -6.07
CA THR A 13 -23.80 2.70 -6.43
C THR A 13 -22.92 2.91 -5.20
N SER A 14 -23.48 3.43 -4.10
CA SER A 14 -22.77 3.67 -2.85
C SER A 14 -22.30 2.35 -2.22
N ARG A 15 -23.18 1.34 -2.13
CA ARG A 15 -22.82 0.01 -1.63
C ARG A 15 -21.69 -0.61 -2.44
N ARG A 16 -21.77 -0.54 -3.77
CA ARG A 16 -20.69 -1.04 -4.62
C ARG A 16 -19.39 -0.31 -4.33
N ARG A 17 -19.39 1.02 -4.21
CA ARG A 17 -18.20 1.85 -3.94
C ARG A 17 -17.64 1.67 -2.53
N ALA A 18 -18.45 1.29 -1.55
CA ALA A 18 -18.02 1.11 -0.17
C ALA A 18 -16.91 0.05 -0.05
N GLU A 19 -16.98 -1.03 -0.83
CA GLU A 19 -15.91 -2.05 -0.84
C GLU A 19 -14.60 -1.51 -1.40
N TRP A 20 -14.64 -0.70 -2.47
CA TRP A 20 -13.43 -0.09 -3.05
C TRP A 20 -12.79 0.97 -2.15
N ARG A 21 -13.55 1.52 -1.20
CA ARG A 21 -13.03 2.51 -0.25
C ARG A 21 -12.27 1.87 0.91
N LYS A 22 -12.43 0.56 1.13
CA LYS A 22 -11.71 -0.21 2.14
C LYS A 22 -10.38 -0.71 1.58
N ILE A 23 -9.52 0.21 1.14
CA ILE A 23 -8.15 -0.14 0.77
C ILE A 23 -7.32 -0.06 2.05
N ASP A 24 -6.76 -1.19 2.46
CA ASP A 24 -5.91 -1.25 3.63
C ASP A 24 -4.59 -0.52 3.41
N LYS A 25 -4.07 0.08 4.48
CA LYS A 25 -2.76 0.73 4.46
C LYS A 25 -1.67 -0.34 4.27
N PRO A 26 -0.58 -0.03 3.57
CA PRO A 26 0.54 -0.96 3.46
C PRO A 26 1.10 -1.26 4.85
N GLY A 27 1.38 -2.54 5.12
CA GLY A 27 2.07 -2.95 6.34
C GLY A 27 3.49 -2.37 6.36
N LEU A 28 3.79 -1.56 7.37
CA LEU A 28 5.11 -1.01 7.61
C LEU A 28 5.73 -1.72 8.81
N VAL A 29 7.03 -1.99 8.73
CA VAL A 29 7.82 -2.66 9.77
C VAL A 29 8.98 -1.75 10.15
N GLU A 30 9.33 -1.73 11.42
CA GLU A 30 10.47 -0.96 11.91
C GLU A 30 11.80 -1.53 11.39
N CYS A 31 12.71 -0.64 11.01
CA CYS A 31 14.06 -1.02 10.64
C CYS A 31 14.94 -1.25 11.89
N PRO A 32 15.61 -2.40 12.04
CA PRO A 32 16.46 -2.68 13.21
C PRO A 32 17.77 -1.87 13.27
N GLN A 33 18.04 -0.98 12.32
CA GLN A 33 19.27 -0.19 12.27
C GLN A 33 19.02 1.32 12.47
N CYS A 34 17.92 1.86 11.91
CA CYS A 34 17.58 3.28 12.01
C CYS A 34 16.24 3.56 12.69
N HIS A 35 15.51 2.51 13.11
CA HIS A 35 14.16 2.60 13.68
C HIS A 35 13.11 3.28 12.80
N GLU A 36 13.42 3.58 11.53
CA GLU A 36 12.46 4.11 10.58
C GLU A 36 11.48 3.03 10.09
N LEU A 37 10.26 3.47 9.79
CA LEU A 37 9.23 2.64 9.18
C LEU A 37 9.62 2.34 7.73
N LYS A 38 9.81 1.06 7.43
CA LYS A 38 10.10 0.58 6.07
C LYS A 38 9.07 -0.45 5.62
N MET A 39 8.99 -0.63 4.30
CA MET A 39 8.24 -1.76 3.75
C MET A 39 8.97 -3.08 4.05
N PRO A 40 8.24 -4.16 4.41
CA PRO A 40 8.83 -5.46 4.60
C PRO A 40 9.48 -5.96 3.30
N HIS A 41 10.56 -6.75 3.45
CA HIS A 41 11.35 -7.32 2.36
C HIS A 41 12.03 -6.33 1.38
N ARG A 42 11.99 -5.02 1.65
CA ARG A 42 12.75 -4.00 0.90
C ARG A 42 13.95 -3.50 1.70
N ALA A 43 14.97 -3.03 0.99
CA ALA A 43 16.06 -2.27 1.61
C ALA A 43 15.51 -0.96 2.22
N CYS A 44 16.05 -0.57 3.37
CA CYS A 44 15.67 0.70 3.99
C CYS A 44 16.21 1.86 3.15
N LEU A 45 15.39 2.86 2.83
CA LEU A 45 15.81 4.04 2.05
C LEU A 45 16.64 5.02 2.88
N GLY A 46 16.45 5.08 4.20
CA GLY A 46 17.22 5.98 5.07
C GLY A 46 18.62 5.48 5.39
N CYS A 47 18.77 4.18 5.70
CA CYS A 47 20.08 3.62 6.07
C CYS A 47 20.72 2.71 5.01
N GLY A 48 20.03 2.37 3.93
CA GLY A 48 20.58 1.50 2.86
C GLY A 48 20.75 0.02 3.25
N TYR A 49 20.43 -0.34 4.50
CA TYR A 49 20.61 -1.70 5.00
C TYR A 49 19.45 -2.64 4.64
N TYR A 50 19.83 -3.85 4.21
CA TYR A 50 18.96 -5.00 4.07
C TYR A 50 19.65 -6.24 4.62
N LYS A 51 19.00 -6.95 5.56
CA LYS A 51 19.55 -8.15 6.22
C LYS A 51 20.97 -7.95 6.77
N GLY A 52 21.25 -6.79 7.38
CA GLY A 52 22.55 -6.47 7.99
C GLY A 52 23.68 -6.20 6.99
N LYS A 53 23.40 -6.17 5.68
CA LYS A 53 24.34 -5.72 4.66
C LYS A 53 23.94 -4.35 4.15
N ASN A 54 24.92 -3.49 3.90
CA ASN A 54 24.68 -2.24 3.20
C ASN A 54 24.50 -2.55 1.70
N VAL A 55 23.28 -2.42 1.19
CA VAL A 55 22.92 -2.82 -0.18
C VAL A 55 22.72 -1.60 -1.08
N LEU A 56 22.53 -0.41 -0.50
CA LEU A 56 22.37 0.84 -1.23
C LEU A 56 23.43 1.85 -0.80
N GLU A 57 24.19 2.38 -1.75
CA GLU A 57 24.94 3.62 -1.53
C GLU A 57 23.94 4.78 -1.45
N VAL A 58 23.49 5.08 -0.23
CA VAL A 58 22.72 6.30 0.04
C VAL A 58 23.71 7.47 -0.05
N LYS A 59 23.61 8.27 -1.12
CA LYS A 59 24.33 9.55 -1.26
C LYS A 59 23.68 10.65 -0.46
#